data_AF-A0A4Q9FLW3-F1
#
_entry.id   AF-A0A4Q9FLW3-F1
#
_cell.length_a   1.000
_cell.length_b   1.000
_cell.length_c   1.000
_cell.angle_alpha   90.00
_cell.angle_beta   90.00
_cell.angle_gamma   90.00
#
_symmetry.space_group_name_H-M   'P 1'
#
loop_
_entity.id
_entity.type
_entity.pdbx_description
1 polymer ?
#
loop_
_entity_poly.entity_id
_entity_poly.type
_entity_poly.pdbx_seq_one_letter_code
_entity_poly.pdbx_strand_id
1 'polypeptide(L)'
;MRNFILVLFYVSTVFIANSQSQDLFNLANGTFIDFNILYNNYDPENTCYICTETDDVYGYYSLYNNGEVSENLEEIEYILLDKNLNKFANGTFKKLIAPRKASSRLRVFKKQDTLVIYNSVYSTAVFSSFNFLGVYQKLVLKDNTLLPAYYYDKKGKRKTISLDSLAKTFTKRRLKELDNENDYSKEKKDSLELHKTLFSYNDEKHKVVLNKGGEIKKKYIKNKYDKSLSFVDDEETKWDIPLLKAAKNDYIGHYPLFLDKEKDNIGMIRYHTKKNEDLSDIFIYDLKNGEQKRSFSYNTNNDYRYKDYFNLENERLTILSSVISGYYFLGFNFNKFNIENDDSRESETFRWEDASKFIEIKRNGLVENGLRLRLLNYFFLKNGDIGILTEKYKTKPNGKIITTDYVFFMFDKDFKLADASIIVKDKSKTYSSNIDYLFSQEVDGGSIIFYRDYKKDAVTKDRNWILGIITYIDGKFGHQTLPITSEDYNIIPFLAKEGYVLLAEFNAKEEKYNKIRLEKINY
;
A
#
# COMPACT_ATOMS: atom_id res chain seq x y z
N MET A 1 -12.79 58.72 20.58
CA MET A 1 -13.99 58.03 21.13
C MET A 1 -14.68 57.35 19.95
N ARG A 2 -14.36 56.10 19.59
CA ARG A 2 -14.51 54.81 20.28
C ARG A 2 -15.99 54.38 20.36
N ASN A 3 -16.40 53.51 19.43
CA ASN A 3 -17.12 52.23 19.64
C ASN A 3 -17.50 51.65 18.25
N PHE A 4 -16.73 50.70 17.72
CA PHE A 4 -16.88 49.23 17.87
C PHE A 4 -18.08 48.64 17.10
N ILE A 5 -17.83 48.23 15.85
CA ILE A 5 -18.56 47.14 15.19
C ILE A 5 -17.52 46.05 14.93
N LEU A 6 -17.62 45.00 15.75
CA LEU A 6 -16.81 43.79 15.76
C LEU A 6 -17.56 42.77 14.89
N VAL A 7 -17.17 42.61 13.63
CA VAL A 7 -17.71 41.57 12.73
C VAL A 7 -16.54 41.00 11.93
N LEU A 8 -16.46 39.67 11.88
CA LEU A 8 -15.40 38.77 11.36
C LEU A 8 -14.26 38.42 12.33
N PHE A 9 -14.60 37.65 13.36
CA PHE A 9 -13.77 36.54 13.83
C PHE A 9 -14.55 35.24 13.54
N TYR A 10 -14.44 34.75 12.30
CA TYR A 10 -14.98 33.44 11.92
C TYR A 10 -14.02 32.38 12.47
N VAL A 11 -14.40 31.79 13.61
CA VAL A 11 -14.03 30.46 14.12
C VAL A 11 -12.70 29.87 13.60
N SER A 12 -11.60 30.29 14.20
CA SER A 12 -10.31 29.57 14.15
C SER A 12 -9.85 29.11 15.55
N THR A 13 -10.78 29.05 16.51
CA THR A 13 -10.49 28.66 17.90
C THR A 13 -11.39 27.53 18.37
N VAL A 14 -11.10 26.29 17.92
CA VAL A 14 -11.18 25.07 18.76
C VAL A 14 -10.17 24.03 18.25
N PHE A 15 -8.86 24.31 18.38
CA PHE A 15 -7.81 23.29 18.48
C PHE A 15 -7.31 23.20 19.94
N ILE A 16 -8.23 23.17 20.90
CA ILE A 16 -7.91 22.85 22.30
C ILE A 16 -8.53 21.49 22.61
N ALA A 17 -7.97 20.43 22.04
CA ALA A 17 -8.29 19.05 22.44
C ALA A 17 -7.16 18.09 22.01
N ASN A 18 -6.25 17.79 22.95
CA ASN A 18 -5.35 16.63 22.94
C ASN A 18 -4.52 16.38 21.67
N SER A 19 -3.68 17.34 21.26
CA SER A 19 -2.56 17.01 20.37
C SER A 19 -1.41 16.44 21.18
N GLN A 20 -0.98 15.22 20.86
CA GLN A 20 0.22 14.61 21.42
C GLN A 20 1.36 14.80 20.44
N SER A 21 2.50 15.33 20.91
CA SER A 21 3.65 15.60 20.05
C SER A 21 4.93 15.03 20.64
N GLN A 22 5.89 14.74 19.76
CA GLN A 22 7.25 14.36 20.09
C GLN A 22 8.23 15.19 19.26
N ASP A 23 9.31 15.60 19.90
CA ASP A 23 10.42 16.28 19.22
C ASP A 23 11.38 15.22 18.68
N LEU A 24 11.48 15.11 17.35
CA LEU A 24 12.31 14.10 16.71
C LEU A 24 13.79 14.27 17.01
N PHE A 25 14.25 15.50 17.30
CA PHE A 25 15.64 15.76 17.63
C PHE A 25 15.99 15.29 19.04
N ASN A 26 15.08 15.48 20.00
CA ASN A 26 15.32 15.08 21.39
C ASN A 26 15.12 13.58 21.65
N LEU A 27 14.70 12.83 20.63
CA LEU A 27 14.45 11.40 20.75
C LEU A 27 15.74 10.57 20.82
N ALA A 28 16.80 10.98 20.10
CA ALA A 28 18.07 10.25 19.94
C ALA A 28 19.26 11.21 19.82
N ASN A 29 20.49 10.67 19.92
CA ASN A 29 21.72 11.47 19.82
C ASN A 29 22.34 11.49 18.40
N GLY A 30 21.92 10.57 17.52
CA GLY A 30 22.43 10.47 16.15
C GLY A 30 21.82 11.46 15.16
N THR A 31 22.32 11.47 13.92
CA THR A 31 21.76 12.27 12.82
C THR A 31 20.48 11.63 12.30
N PHE A 32 19.38 12.39 12.19
CA PHE A 32 18.09 11.86 11.71
C PHE A 32 18.21 11.25 10.30
N ILE A 33 17.68 10.04 10.11
CA ILE A 33 17.68 9.32 8.82
C ILE A 33 16.28 9.25 8.23
N ASP A 34 15.33 8.73 8.99
CA ASP A 34 14.01 8.36 8.49
C ASP A 34 12.98 8.31 9.62
N PHE A 35 11.72 8.55 9.25
CA PHE A 35 10.55 8.35 10.10
C PHE A 35 9.43 7.76 9.25
N ASN A 36 8.80 6.67 9.72
CA ASN A 36 7.71 6.04 8.98
C ASN A 36 6.74 5.26 9.89
N ILE A 37 5.63 4.81 9.28
CA ILE A 37 4.59 4.01 9.92
C ILE A 37 5.06 2.56 10.04
N LEU A 38 4.77 1.94 11.19
CA LEU A 38 4.80 0.50 11.38
C LEU A 38 3.39 -0.05 11.26
N TYR A 39 3.16 -0.88 10.25
CA TYR A 39 1.90 -1.60 10.08
C TYR A 39 1.98 -2.98 10.74
N ASN A 40 0.84 -3.50 11.22
CA ASN A 40 0.77 -4.76 11.94
C ASN A 40 1.27 -5.95 11.11
N ASN A 41 1.01 -5.96 9.79
CA ASN A 41 1.33 -7.06 8.87
C ASN A 41 1.76 -6.56 7.47
N TYR A 42 2.72 -5.63 7.39
CA TYR A 42 3.24 -5.17 6.10
C TYR A 42 4.52 -5.92 5.71
N ASP A 43 4.42 -6.74 4.67
CA ASP A 43 5.52 -7.31 3.90
C ASP A 43 5.68 -6.58 2.53
N PRO A 44 6.70 -5.73 2.33
CA PRO A 44 6.90 -5.00 1.08
C PRO A 44 7.17 -5.89 -0.15
N GLU A 45 7.41 -7.18 0.02
CA GLU A 45 7.64 -8.13 -1.08
C GLU A 45 6.37 -8.90 -1.47
N ASN A 46 5.39 -9.02 -0.57
CA ASN A 46 4.22 -9.89 -0.75
C ASN A 46 2.87 -9.28 -0.37
N THR A 47 2.82 -8.09 0.23
CA THR A 47 1.56 -7.49 0.71
C THR A 47 0.74 -6.90 -0.42
N CYS A 48 -0.56 -7.15 -0.34
CA CYS A 48 -1.56 -6.50 -1.14
C CYS A 48 -1.51 -4.98 -0.88
N TYR A 49 -1.20 -4.19 -1.91
CA TYR A 49 -1.24 -2.71 -1.87
C TYR A 49 -2.64 -2.14 -1.57
N ILE A 50 -3.65 -3.00 -1.39
CA ILE A 50 -5.07 -2.66 -1.28
C ILE A 50 -5.59 -2.83 0.17
N CYS A 51 -4.80 -3.40 1.09
CA CYS A 51 -5.27 -3.82 2.42
C CYS A 51 -4.56 -3.05 3.56
N THR A 52 -4.41 -1.73 3.45
CA THR A 52 -3.93 -0.94 4.60
C THR A 52 -5.07 -0.13 5.16
N GLU A 53 -5.72 -0.68 6.18
CA GLU A 53 -6.77 -0.01 6.94
C GLU A 53 -6.16 0.80 8.10
N THR A 54 -6.93 1.68 8.71
CA THR A 54 -6.52 2.43 9.92
C THR A 54 -6.09 1.52 11.06
N ASP A 55 -6.76 0.39 11.22
CA ASP A 55 -6.49 -0.59 12.27
C ASP A 55 -5.17 -1.36 12.06
N ASP A 56 -4.57 -1.25 10.87
CA ASP A 56 -3.25 -1.81 10.61
C ASP A 56 -2.12 -0.98 11.22
N VAL A 57 -2.34 0.25 11.69
CA VAL A 57 -1.26 1.05 12.30
C VAL A 57 -0.88 0.50 13.69
N TYR A 58 0.26 -0.19 13.75
CA TYR A 58 0.86 -0.66 15.02
C TYR A 58 1.50 0.49 15.79
N GLY A 59 2.18 1.39 15.06
CA GLY A 59 2.93 2.50 15.64
C GLY A 59 3.84 3.14 14.60
N TYR A 60 4.96 3.68 15.04
CA TYR A 60 5.91 4.40 14.18
C TYR A 60 7.34 4.05 14.55
N TYR A 61 8.26 4.30 13.62
CA TYR A 61 9.69 4.22 13.91
C TYR A 61 10.39 5.51 13.48
N SER A 62 11.45 5.88 14.19
CA SER A 62 12.48 6.81 13.72
C SER A 62 13.86 6.15 13.76
N LEU A 63 14.71 6.53 12.81
CA LEU A 63 16.08 6.02 12.66
C LEU A 63 17.08 7.17 12.69
N TYR A 64 18.22 6.94 13.35
CA TYR A 64 19.30 7.91 13.50
C TYR A 64 20.65 7.25 13.23
N ASN A 65 21.56 7.98 12.59
CA ASN A 65 22.91 7.51 12.29
C ASN A 65 23.85 7.94 13.42
N ASN A 66 24.46 6.99 14.10
CA ASN A 66 25.48 7.25 15.14
C ASN A 66 26.91 7.32 14.56
N GLY A 67 27.06 7.11 13.24
CA GLY A 67 28.33 7.18 12.53
C GLY A 67 28.93 5.82 12.21
N GLU A 68 30.11 5.86 11.61
CA GLU A 68 30.86 4.66 11.22
C GLU A 68 31.48 3.98 12.45
N VAL A 69 31.26 2.67 12.57
CA VAL A 69 31.90 1.82 13.59
C VAL A 69 33.08 1.04 13.02
N SER A 70 33.12 0.84 11.71
CA SER A 70 34.27 0.31 10.97
C SER A 70 34.16 0.63 9.47
N GLU A 71 35.19 0.30 8.69
CA GLU A 71 35.11 0.38 7.23
C GLU A 71 33.88 -0.39 6.72
N ASN A 72 33.03 0.28 5.93
CA ASN A 72 31.78 -0.23 5.39
C ASN A 72 30.67 -0.60 6.42
N LEU A 73 30.73 -0.07 7.64
CA LEU A 73 29.74 -0.38 8.69
C LEU A 73 29.38 0.85 9.53
N GLU A 74 28.10 1.18 9.60
CA GLU A 74 27.52 2.23 10.43
C GLU A 74 26.73 1.62 11.60
N GLU A 75 26.63 2.35 12.70
CA GLU A 75 25.66 2.07 13.75
C GLU A 75 24.41 2.96 13.58
N ILE A 76 23.25 2.34 13.64
CA ILE A 76 21.94 2.98 13.51
C ILE A 76 21.20 2.83 14.83
N GLU A 77 20.77 3.94 15.41
CA GLU A 77 19.83 3.97 16.53
C GLU A 77 18.40 3.94 15.99
N TYR A 78 17.54 3.11 16.59
CA TYR A 78 16.11 3.07 16.29
C TYR A 78 15.29 3.42 17.52
N ILE A 79 14.14 4.05 17.28
CA ILE A 79 13.14 4.36 18.29
C ILE A 79 11.79 3.90 17.78
N LEU A 80 11.08 3.13 18.61
CA LEU A 80 9.74 2.65 18.32
C LEU A 80 8.74 3.38 19.20
N LEU A 81 7.72 3.92 18.55
CA LEU A 81 6.63 4.66 19.16
C LEU A 81 5.33 3.89 18.95
N ASP A 82 4.46 3.87 19.96
CA ASP A 82 3.11 3.31 19.81
C ASP A 82 2.23 4.23 18.94
N LYS A 83 1.00 3.81 18.64
CA LYS A 83 0.02 4.62 17.89
C LYS A 83 -0.38 5.95 18.55
N ASN A 84 0.08 6.20 19.78
CA ASN A 84 -0.09 7.44 20.52
C ASN A 84 1.24 8.22 20.61
N LEU A 85 2.30 7.86 19.88
CA LEU A 85 3.62 8.49 20.00
C LEU A 85 4.32 8.32 21.35
N ASN A 86 3.94 7.33 22.17
CA ASN A 86 4.71 6.98 23.35
C ASN A 86 5.88 6.07 22.95
N LYS A 87 7.09 6.40 23.38
CA LYS A 87 8.25 5.52 23.21
C LYS A 87 8.08 4.25 24.03
N PHE A 88 8.14 3.09 23.39
CA PHE A 88 8.08 1.80 24.09
C PHE A 88 9.35 0.95 23.90
N ALA A 89 10.16 1.24 22.88
CA ALA A 89 11.45 0.56 22.66
C ALA A 89 12.45 1.46 21.93
N ASN A 90 13.73 1.26 22.20
CA ASN A 90 14.83 1.84 21.43
C ASN A 90 16.08 0.97 21.55
N GLY A 91 17.05 1.16 20.67
CA GLY A 91 18.32 0.44 20.70
C GLY A 91 19.15 0.74 19.46
N THR A 92 20.20 -0.06 19.22
CA THR A 92 21.04 0.10 18.02
C THR A 92 21.14 -1.19 17.22
N PHE A 93 21.44 -1.06 15.92
CA PHE A 93 21.86 -2.14 15.06
C PHE A 93 22.91 -1.65 14.06
N LYS A 94 23.70 -2.57 13.50
CA LYS A 94 24.71 -2.25 12.50
C LYS A 94 24.15 -2.31 11.09
N LYS A 95 24.55 -1.39 10.22
CA LYS A 95 24.13 -1.29 8.81
C LYS A 95 25.37 -1.30 7.92
N LEU A 96 25.37 -2.17 6.91
CA LEU A 96 26.37 -2.15 5.84
C LEU A 96 26.27 -0.86 5.01
N ILE A 97 27.41 -0.24 4.80
CA ILE A 97 27.59 0.88 3.88
C ILE A 97 28.00 0.30 2.53
N ALA A 98 27.43 0.84 1.46
CA ALA A 98 27.82 0.44 0.12
C ALA A 98 29.20 1.02 -0.24
N PRO A 99 30.12 0.23 -0.82
CA PRO A 99 31.40 0.76 -1.29
C PRO A 99 31.20 1.71 -2.47
N ARG A 100 32.21 2.53 -2.78
CA ARG A 100 32.16 3.57 -3.84
C ARG A 100 31.63 3.04 -5.18
N LYS A 101 30.60 3.72 -5.74
CA LYS A 101 29.80 3.34 -6.94
C LYS A 101 28.76 2.22 -6.73
N ALA A 102 28.41 1.93 -5.49
CA ALA A 102 27.20 1.20 -5.11
C ALA A 102 26.32 2.07 -4.23
N SER A 103 25.10 1.62 -3.97
CA SER A 103 24.16 2.24 -3.04
C SER A 103 23.63 1.18 -2.09
N SER A 104 23.37 1.56 -0.85
CA SER A 104 22.62 0.75 0.09
C SER A 104 21.23 1.34 0.30
N ARG A 105 20.27 0.47 0.58
CA ARG A 105 18.92 0.86 0.96
C ARG A 105 18.55 0.09 2.21
N LEU A 106 18.08 0.84 3.19
CA LEU A 106 17.51 0.32 4.42
C LEU A 106 15.99 0.29 4.28
N ARG A 107 15.37 -0.78 4.77
CA ARG A 107 13.92 -0.88 4.94
C ARG A 107 13.65 -1.48 6.31
N VAL A 108 12.62 -0.98 6.97
CA VAL A 108 12.17 -1.44 8.28
C VAL A 108 10.68 -1.70 8.17
N PHE A 109 10.23 -2.88 8.60
CA PHE A 109 8.82 -3.22 8.61
C PHE A 109 8.53 -4.24 9.70
N LYS A 110 7.32 -4.17 10.27
CA LYS A 110 6.88 -5.14 11.27
C LYS A 110 6.31 -6.37 10.57
N LYS A 111 6.72 -7.53 11.06
CA LYS A 111 6.17 -8.83 10.71
C LYS A 111 5.87 -9.55 12.02
N GLN A 112 4.59 -9.62 12.38
CA GLN A 112 4.12 -10.22 13.64
C GLN A 112 4.81 -9.56 14.84
N ASP A 113 5.38 -10.34 15.76
CA ASP A 113 6.06 -9.85 16.96
C ASP A 113 7.53 -9.45 16.70
N THR A 114 7.91 -9.29 15.42
CA THR A 114 9.27 -8.90 15.04
C THR A 114 9.29 -7.67 14.16
N LEU A 115 10.31 -6.84 14.34
CA LEU A 115 10.70 -5.83 13.38
C LEU A 115 11.77 -6.42 12.47
N VAL A 116 11.50 -6.46 11.17
CA VAL A 116 12.46 -6.89 10.16
C VAL A 116 13.20 -5.67 9.65
N ILE A 117 14.52 -5.70 9.79
CA ILE A 117 15.45 -4.70 9.28
C ILE A 117 16.13 -5.32 8.06
N TYR A 118 15.89 -4.75 6.89
CA TYR A 118 16.43 -5.22 5.63
C TYR A 118 17.40 -4.20 5.04
N ASN A 119 18.66 -4.60 4.92
CA ASN A 119 19.70 -3.82 4.27
C ASN A 119 20.06 -4.48 2.93
N SER A 120 19.78 -3.78 1.84
CA SER A 120 20.17 -4.20 0.49
C SER A 120 21.28 -3.34 -0.07
N VAL A 121 22.28 -3.95 -0.69
CA VAL A 121 23.32 -3.25 -1.45
C VAL A 121 23.17 -3.56 -2.95
N TYR A 122 23.12 -2.51 -3.78
CA TYR A 122 23.00 -2.60 -5.24
C TYR A 122 24.02 -1.69 -5.94
N SER A 123 24.38 -2.02 -7.17
CA SER A 123 25.29 -1.26 -8.03
C SER A 123 24.52 -0.15 -8.73
N THR A 124 25.13 1.04 -8.84
CA THR A 124 24.55 2.16 -9.59
C THR A 124 24.94 2.13 -11.07
N ALA A 125 25.82 1.22 -11.49
CA ALA A 125 26.40 1.19 -12.83
C ALA A 125 25.55 0.46 -13.88
N VAL A 126 24.46 -0.22 -13.49
CA VAL A 126 23.61 -0.99 -14.39
C VAL A 126 22.17 -0.51 -14.26
N PHE A 127 21.54 -0.14 -15.40
CA PHE A 127 20.15 0.34 -15.48
C PHE A 127 19.08 -0.66 -14.99
N SER A 128 19.49 -1.87 -14.58
CA SER A 128 18.68 -2.83 -13.84
C SER A 128 19.27 -2.98 -12.44
N SER A 129 18.64 -2.34 -11.46
CA SER A 129 18.96 -2.43 -10.03
C SER A 129 18.69 -3.83 -9.49
N PHE A 130 19.61 -4.77 -9.72
CA PHE A 130 19.61 -6.04 -9.01
C PHE A 130 20.23 -5.83 -7.61
N ASN A 131 19.52 -6.28 -6.56
CA ASN A 131 20.10 -6.36 -5.22
C ASN A 131 21.23 -7.39 -5.26
N PHE A 132 22.47 -6.98 -4.99
CA PHE A 132 23.63 -7.89 -4.97
C PHE A 132 23.73 -8.67 -3.67
N LEU A 133 23.31 -8.03 -2.57
CA LEU A 133 23.26 -8.65 -1.26
C LEU A 133 22.11 -8.03 -0.47
N GLY A 134 21.23 -8.89 0.03
CA GLY A 134 20.19 -8.54 1.00
C GLY A 134 20.52 -9.18 2.34
N VAL A 135 20.75 -8.36 3.37
CA VAL A 135 20.99 -8.81 4.74
C VAL A 135 19.80 -8.43 5.60
N TYR A 136 19.36 -9.37 6.41
CA TYR A 136 18.22 -9.25 7.31
C TYR A 136 18.71 -9.30 8.75
N GLN A 137 18.12 -8.46 9.58
CA GLN A 137 18.15 -8.56 11.03
C GLN A 137 16.71 -8.56 11.55
N LYS A 138 16.49 -9.20 12.68
CA LYS A 138 15.18 -9.28 13.33
C LYS A 138 15.30 -8.78 14.75
N LEU A 139 14.44 -7.87 15.14
CA LEU A 139 14.26 -7.43 16.51
C LEU A 139 12.97 -8.06 17.04
N VAL A 140 13.05 -8.83 18.12
CA VAL A 140 11.87 -9.34 18.82
C VAL A 140 11.27 -8.20 19.63
N LEU A 141 10.04 -7.81 19.33
CA LEU A 141 9.40 -6.62 19.92
C LEU A 141 9.06 -6.81 21.41
N LYS A 142 8.78 -8.04 21.83
CA LYS A 142 8.36 -8.37 23.20
C LYS A 142 9.42 -8.03 24.25
N ASP A 143 10.69 -8.28 23.93
CA ASP A 143 11.83 -8.12 24.86
C ASP A 143 12.94 -7.23 24.29
N ASN A 144 12.70 -6.62 23.13
CA ASN A 144 13.64 -5.75 22.43
C ASN A 144 14.97 -6.45 22.09
N THR A 145 14.94 -7.76 21.81
CA THR A 145 16.15 -8.55 21.52
C THR A 145 16.47 -8.56 20.03
N LEU A 146 17.65 -8.05 19.67
CA LEU A 146 18.17 -8.12 18.30
C LEU A 146 18.80 -9.49 18.03
N LEU A 147 18.24 -10.21 17.06
CA LEU A 147 18.73 -11.51 16.63
C LEU A 147 19.92 -11.36 15.65
N PRO A 148 20.79 -12.40 15.55
CA PRO A 148 21.89 -12.40 14.59
C PRO A 148 21.46 -12.14 13.16
N ALA A 149 22.27 -11.34 12.45
CA ALA A 149 22.03 -11.04 11.04
C ALA A 149 22.09 -12.31 10.19
N TYR A 150 21.35 -12.33 9.10
CA TYR A 150 21.33 -13.45 8.16
C TYR A 150 21.07 -12.99 6.72
N TYR A 151 21.39 -13.85 5.77
CA TYR A 151 21.04 -13.70 4.36
C TYR A 151 20.55 -15.03 3.80
N TYR A 152 19.92 -15.01 2.63
CA TYR A 152 19.56 -16.23 1.90
C TYR A 152 20.61 -16.50 0.83
N ASP A 153 21.13 -17.72 0.78
CA ASP A 153 22.01 -18.15 -0.30
C ASP A 153 21.22 -18.39 -1.60
N LYS A 154 21.92 -18.73 -2.69
CA LYS A 154 21.31 -18.95 -4.02
C LYS A 154 20.28 -20.09 -4.06
N LYS A 155 20.32 -20.99 -3.08
CA LYS A 155 19.35 -22.09 -2.94
C LYS A 155 18.18 -21.69 -2.03
N GLY A 156 18.10 -20.42 -1.63
CA GLY A 156 17.10 -19.91 -0.70
C GLY A 156 17.34 -20.36 0.74
N LYS A 157 18.51 -20.94 1.08
CA LYS A 157 18.78 -21.38 2.45
C LYS A 157 19.28 -20.22 3.29
N ARG A 158 18.68 -20.04 4.47
CA ARG A 158 19.09 -19.04 5.46
C ARG A 158 20.51 -19.34 5.97
N LYS A 159 21.35 -18.31 6.01
CA LYS A 159 22.72 -18.34 6.53
C LYS A 159 22.91 -17.18 7.52
N THR A 160 23.18 -17.51 8.78
CA THR A 160 23.57 -16.53 9.79
C THR A 160 24.95 -15.97 9.47
N ILE A 161 25.14 -14.66 9.69
CA ILE A 161 26.38 -13.95 9.36
C ILE A 161 26.71 -12.90 10.43
N SER A 162 28.00 -12.70 10.68
CA SER A 162 28.49 -11.54 11.42
C SER A 162 28.69 -10.37 10.46
N LEU A 163 28.05 -9.23 10.75
CA LEU A 163 28.20 -8.02 9.94
C LEU A 163 29.62 -7.46 9.99
N ASP A 164 30.32 -7.57 11.12
CA ASP A 164 31.72 -7.15 11.26
C ASP A 164 32.65 -7.97 10.35
N SER A 165 32.43 -9.28 10.28
CA SER A 165 33.19 -10.16 9.38
C SER A 165 32.87 -9.87 7.92
N LEU A 166 31.59 -9.63 7.60
CA LEU A 166 31.16 -9.31 6.26
C LEU A 166 31.76 -7.98 5.79
N ALA A 167 31.67 -6.92 6.59
CA ALA A 167 32.17 -5.58 6.27
C ALA A 167 33.65 -5.58 5.86
N LYS A 168 34.50 -6.34 6.57
CA LYS A 168 35.94 -6.50 6.25
C LYS A 168 36.21 -7.12 4.87
N THR A 169 35.29 -7.95 4.39
CA THR A 169 35.40 -8.61 3.07
C THR A 169 34.57 -7.91 1.99
N PHE A 170 33.82 -6.87 2.37
CA PHE A 170 32.83 -6.22 1.52
C PHE A 170 33.48 -5.21 0.57
N THR A 171 34.16 -5.74 -0.43
CA THR A 171 34.86 -4.95 -1.45
C THR A 171 34.08 -4.84 -2.75
N LYS A 172 34.44 -3.86 -3.59
CA LYS A 172 33.92 -3.78 -4.98
C LYS A 172 34.16 -5.07 -5.78
N ARG A 173 35.29 -5.73 -5.57
CA ARG A 173 35.59 -7.02 -6.21
C ARG A 173 34.58 -8.08 -5.79
N ARG A 174 34.27 -8.15 -4.49
CA ARG A 174 33.26 -9.08 -3.97
C ARG A 174 31.86 -8.80 -4.52
N LEU A 175 31.47 -7.53 -4.67
CA LEU A 175 30.20 -7.17 -5.33
C LEU A 175 30.16 -7.63 -6.79
N LYS A 176 31.26 -7.48 -7.54
CA LYS A 176 31.35 -7.95 -8.94
C LYS A 176 31.35 -9.49 -9.03
N GLU A 177 31.96 -10.16 -8.05
CA GLU A 177 31.87 -11.62 -7.93
C GLU A 177 30.42 -12.04 -7.68
N LEU A 178 29.72 -11.42 -6.70
CA LEU A 178 28.30 -11.66 -6.43
C LEU A 178 27.40 -11.37 -7.65
N ASP A 179 27.70 -10.34 -8.44
CA ASP A 179 27.01 -10.03 -9.71
C ASP A 179 27.17 -11.16 -10.74
N ASN A 180 28.43 -11.56 -11.01
CA ASN A 180 28.72 -12.66 -11.92
C ASN A 180 28.16 -14.00 -11.42
N GLU A 181 28.09 -14.17 -10.10
CA GLU A 181 27.55 -15.32 -9.41
C GLU A 181 26.02 -15.38 -9.43
N ASN A 182 25.34 -14.22 -9.48
CA ASN A 182 23.89 -14.06 -9.60
C ASN A 182 23.42 -14.01 -11.07
N ASP A 183 24.33 -14.09 -12.04
CA ASP A 183 23.98 -14.30 -13.45
C ASP A 183 23.31 -15.68 -13.56
N TYR A 184 21.97 -15.69 -13.51
CA TYR A 184 21.02 -16.83 -13.59
C TYR A 184 21.20 -17.75 -14.82
N SER A 185 22.30 -17.63 -15.55
CA SER A 185 22.51 -18.16 -16.89
C SER A 185 23.41 -19.38 -16.98
N LYS A 186 23.96 -19.93 -15.88
CA LYS A 186 24.95 -21.01 -15.96
C LYS A 186 24.60 -22.37 -15.36
N GLU A 187 23.59 -22.51 -14.50
CA GLU A 187 23.24 -23.84 -13.97
C GLU A 187 21.76 -24.21 -14.14
N LYS A 188 21.59 -25.31 -14.88
CA LYS A 188 20.41 -26.18 -15.14
C LYS A 188 19.29 -25.66 -16.07
N LYS A 189 19.06 -26.48 -17.10
CA LYS A 189 17.96 -26.44 -18.09
C LYS A 189 16.64 -27.01 -17.56
N ASP A 190 16.61 -27.50 -16.32
CA ASP A 190 15.42 -28.05 -15.70
C ASP A 190 14.58 -26.90 -15.14
N SER A 191 13.27 -26.92 -15.40
CA SER A 191 12.30 -25.89 -15.02
C SER A 191 12.51 -25.41 -13.58
N LEU A 192 12.91 -24.14 -13.41
CA LEU A 192 13.10 -23.56 -12.09
C LEU A 192 11.73 -23.39 -11.43
N GLU A 193 11.54 -23.97 -10.26
CA GLU A 193 10.40 -23.66 -9.40
C GLU A 193 10.71 -22.37 -8.63
N LEU A 194 9.84 -21.39 -8.79
CA LEU A 194 9.86 -20.12 -8.06
C LEU A 194 8.74 -20.15 -7.04
N HIS A 195 9.08 -20.12 -5.76
CA HIS A 195 8.09 -19.99 -4.70
C HIS A 195 7.78 -18.50 -4.47
N LYS A 196 6.50 -18.13 -4.46
CA LYS A 196 6.04 -16.83 -3.99
C LYS A 196 5.14 -17.04 -2.76
N THR A 197 5.53 -16.52 -1.61
CA THR A 197 4.65 -16.54 -0.43
C THR A 197 3.50 -15.59 -0.67
N LEU A 198 2.26 -16.08 -0.54
CA LEU A 198 1.05 -15.27 -0.69
C LEU A 198 0.60 -14.69 0.66
N PHE A 199 0.55 -15.53 1.70
CA PHE A 199 0.11 -15.16 3.04
C PHE A 199 0.91 -15.90 4.13
N SER A 200 1.00 -15.31 5.32
CA SER A 200 1.47 -15.98 6.54
C SER A 200 0.37 -15.98 7.61
N TYR A 201 0.08 -17.14 8.19
CA TYR A 201 -0.97 -17.32 9.17
C TYR A 201 -0.44 -17.04 10.58
N ASN A 202 -0.55 -15.80 11.04
CA ASN A 202 -0.19 -15.31 12.39
C ASN A 202 1.25 -15.56 12.89
N ASP A 203 2.03 -16.46 12.29
CA ASP A 203 3.41 -16.81 12.59
C ASP A 203 4.24 -17.10 11.31
N GLU A 204 5.55 -17.35 11.45
CA GLU A 204 6.43 -17.67 10.31
C GLU A 204 6.38 -19.15 9.90
N LYS A 205 5.67 -19.99 10.65
CA LYS A 205 5.60 -21.42 10.39
C LYS A 205 4.60 -21.67 9.29
N HIS A 206 3.40 -21.12 9.45
CA HIS A 206 2.25 -21.37 8.59
C HIS A 206 2.21 -20.36 7.43
N LYS A 207 2.40 -20.83 6.20
CA LYS A 207 2.44 -20.01 4.98
C LYS A 207 1.59 -20.64 3.90
N VAL A 208 0.93 -19.78 3.13
CA VAL A 208 0.38 -20.18 1.83
C VAL A 208 1.32 -19.70 0.73
N VAL A 209 1.72 -20.61 -0.14
CA VAL A 209 2.75 -20.39 -1.17
C VAL A 209 2.18 -20.69 -2.56
N LEU A 210 2.34 -19.75 -3.48
CA LEU A 210 2.10 -19.95 -4.90
C LEU A 210 3.39 -20.38 -5.58
N ASN A 211 3.41 -21.61 -6.05
CA ASN A 211 4.54 -22.15 -6.78
C ASN A 211 4.39 -21.80 -8.25
N LYS A 212 5.37 -21.08 -8.81
CA LYS A 212 5.43 -20.72 -10.22
C LYS A 212 6.47 -21.56 -10.94
N GLY A 213 6.12 -22.06 -12.11
CA GLY A 213 7.07 -22.68 -13.05
C GLY A 213 7.49 -21.70 -14.14
N GLY A 214 8.59 -22.02 -14.83
CA GLY A 214 8.98 -21.30 -16.04
C GLY A 214 10.10 -21.98 -16.83
N GLU A 215 10.19 -21.67 -18.12
CA GLU A 215 11.30 -22.12 -18.97
C GLU A 215 12.41 -21.08 -18.98
N ILE A 216 13.67 -21.48 -18.78
CA ILE A 216 14.81 -20.57 -18.91
C ILE A 216 15.23 -20.50 -20.38
N LYS A 217 15.21 -19.30 -20.97
CA LYS A 217 15.81 -19.03 -22.29
C LYS A 217 16.77 -17.84 -22.22
N LYS A 218 18.03 -18.08 -22.62
CA LYS A 218 19.05 -17.04 -22.87
C LYS A 218 18.98 -15.84 -21.90
N LYS A 219 19.09 -16.13 -20.59
CA LYS A 219 19.15 -15.16 -19.47
C LYS A 219 17.83 -14.60 -18.91
N TYR A 220 16.67 -15.12 -19.32
CA TYR A 220 15.38 -14.76 -18.70
C TYR A 220 14.45 -15.97 -18.60
N ILE A 221 13.53 -15.91 -17.63
CA ILE A 221 12.45 -16.89 -17.47
C ILE A 221 11.34 -16.51 -18.45
N LYS A 222 11.13 -17.34 -19.45
CA LYS A 222 10.03 -17.22 -20.42
C LYS A 222 8.84 -18.05 -19.92
N ASN A 223 7.63 -17.53 -20.10
CA ASN A 223 6.38 -18.19 -19.74
C ASN A 223 6.29 -18.59 -18.25
N LYS A 224 6.31 -17.61 -17.35
CA LYS A 224 5.96 -17.87 -15.95
C LYS A 224 4.50 -18.29 -15.87
N TYR A 225 4.22 -19.44 -15.28
CA TYR A 225 2.85 -19.89 -15.03
C TYR A 225 2.72 -20.37 -13.58
N ASP A 226 1.52 -20.25 -13.03
CA ASP A 226 1.21 -20.77 -11.71
C ASP A 226 1.06 -22.29 -11.81
N LYS A 227 1.82 -23.02 -11.00
CA LYS A 227 1.91 -24.49 -11.03
C LYS A 227 1.04 -25.12 -9.96
N SER A 228 1.18 -24.65 -8.72
CA SER A 228 0.45 -25.20 -7.58
C SER A 228 0.33 -24.19 -6.45
N LEU A 229 -0.62 -24.45 -5.56
CA LEU A 229 -0.82 -23.73 -4.31
C LEU A 229 -0.49 -24.68 -3.16
N SER A 230 0.39 -24.28 -2.25
CA SER A 230 0.76 -25.10 -1.10
C SER A 230 0.48 -24.40 0.22
N PHE A 231 0.20 -25.18 1.25
CA PHE A 231 0.36 -24.76 2.64
C PHE A 231 1.61 -25.38 3.21
N VAL A 232 2.44 -24.53 3.80
CA VAL A 232 3.71 -24.88 4.42
C VAL A 232 3.57 -24.56 5.90
N ASP A 233 3.87 -25.53 6.76
CA ASP A 233 3.98 -25.34 8.20
C ASP A 233 5.37 -25.79 8.66
N ASP A 234 6.12 -24.84 9.24
CA ASP A 234 7.49 -25.01 9.74
C ASP A 234 8.45 -25.59 8.67
N GLU A 235 8.38 -25.01 7.47
CA GLU A 235 9.13 -25.43 6.26
C GLU A 235 8.68 -26.78 5.65
N GLU A 236 7.72 -27.47 6.26
CA GLU A 236 7.13 -28.70 5.72
C GLU A 236 5.85 -28.40 4.94
N THR A 237 5.80 -28.81 3.67
CA THR A 237 4.59 -28.73 2.87
C THR A 237 3.55 -29.71 3.38
N LYS A 238 2.46 -29.22 3.98
CA LYS A 238 1.36 -30.05 4.48
C LYS A 238 0.44 -30.52 3.37
N TRP A 239 0.19 -29.66 2.38
CA TRP A 239 -0.52 -30.03 1.16
C TRP A 239 -0.05 -29.15 0.00
N ASP A 240 -0.18 -29.68 -1.21
CA ASP A 240 0.11 -29.01 -2.47
C ASP A 240 -0.94 -29.37 -3.52
N ILE A 241 -1.67 -28.36 -3.99
CA ILE A 241 -2.77 -28.53 -4.93
C ILE A 241 -2.31 -28.04 -6.29
N PRO A 242 -2.34 -28.90 -7.34
CA PRO A 242 -2.00 -28.45 -8.68
C PRO A 242 -3.03 -27.43 -9.17
N LEU A 243 -2.53 -26.32 -9.73
CA LEU A 243 -3.37 -25.32 -10.38
C LEU A 243 -3.50 -25.64 -11.87
N LEU A 244 -4.63 -25.24 -12.47
CA LEU A 244 -4.89 -25.48 -13.88
C LEU A 244 -3.81 -24.80 -14.74
N LYS A 245 -3.22 -25.59 -15.62
CA LYS A 245 -2.32 -25.08 -16.66
C LYS A 245 -3.15 -24.53 -17.81
N ALA A 246 -2.78 -23.34 -18.28
CA ALA A 246 -3.37 -22.75 -19.47
C ALA A 246 -3.12 -23.66 -20.69
N ALA A 247 -4.15 -23.84 -21.52
CA ALA A 247 -4.00 -24.46 -22.82
C ALA A 247 -3.13 -23.59 -23.74
N LYS A 248 -2.67 -24.15 -24.87
CA LYS A 248 -1.87 -23.42 -25.85
C LYS A 248 -2.69 -22.23 -26.40
N ASN A 249 -2.25 -21.00 -26.09
CA ASN A 249 -2.88 -19.70 -26.39
C ASN A 249 -3.87 -19.14 -25.35
N ASP A 250 -4.04 -19.80 -24.21
CA ASP A 250 -4.81 -19.25 -23.10
C ASP A 250 -3.89 -18.55 -22.09
N TYR A 251 -4.44 -17.60 -21.34
CA TYR A 251 -3.78 -17.06 -20.15
C TYR A 251 -4.60 -17.41 -18.91
N ILE A 252 -3.96 -18.06 -17.95
CA ILE A 252 -4.54 -18.30 -16.62
C ILE A 252 -3.62 -17.64 -15.60
N GLY A 253 -4.18 -16.75 -14.78
CA GLY A 253 -3.48 -16.12 -13.66
C GLY A 253 -4.24 -16.38 -12.37
N HIS A 254 -3.52 -16.68 -11.30
CA HIS A 254 -4.09 -16.83 -9.96
C HIS A 254 -3.60 -15.69 -9.06
N TYR A 255 -4.52 -15.09 -8.31
CA TYR A 255 -4.21 -14.07 -7.32
C TYR A 255 -4.86 -14.44 -5.98
N PRO A 256 -4.13 -14.34 -4.87
CA PRO A 256 -4.75 -14.41 -3.56
C PRO A 256 -5.80 -13.31 -3.41
N LEU A 257 -6.92 -13.64 -2.76
CA LEU A 257 -7.98 -12.70 -2.47
C LEU A 257 -7.97 -12.28 -1.02
N PHE A 258 -8.15 -13.25 -0.12
CA PHE A 258 -8.22 -13.05 1.32
C PHE A 258 -7.77 -14.31 2.06
N LEU A 259 -7.46 -14.13 3.34
CA LEU A 259 -7.22 -15.20 4.30
C LEU A 259 -8.19 -15.01 5.46
N ASP A 260 -9.19 -15.88 5.57
CA ASP A 260 -10.10 -15.91 6.72
C ASP A 260 -9.48 -16.83 7.78
N LYS A 261 -8.88 -16.20 8.79
CA LYS A 261 -8.16 -16.92 9.85
C LYS A 261 -9.10 -17.55 10.87
N GLU A 262 -10.31 -17.02 11.05
CA GLU A 262 -11.26 -17.58 12.01
C GLU A 262 -11.78 -18.93 11.52
N LYS A 263 -11.92 -19.07 10.21
CA LYS A 263 -12.44 -20.28 9.56
C LYS A 263 -11.39 -21.16 8.90
N ASP A 264 -10.11 -20.76 8.97
CA ASP A 264 -9.02 -21.41 8.28
C ASP A 264 -9.28 -21.57 6.77
N ASN A 265 -9.73 -20.51 6.10
CA ASN A 265 -10.00 -20.52 4.67
C ASN A 265 -9.10 -19.56 3.90
N ILE A 266 -8.78 -19.89 2.65
CA ILE A 266 -8.16 -18.97 1.70
C ILE A 266 -9.06 -18.80 0.46
N GLY A 267 -9.34 -17.55 0.13
CA GLY A 267 -9.94 -17.16 -1.15
C GLY A 267 -8.86 -16.89 -2.19
N MET A 268 -9.02 -17.44 -3.39
CA MET A 268 -8.14 -17.20 -4.53
C MET A 268 -8.97 -16.92 -5.77
N ILE A 269 -8.63 -15.88 -6.51
CA ILE A 269 -9.23 -15.62 -7.81
C ILE A 269 -8.37 -16.22 -8.92
N ARG A 270 -9.03 -16.84 -9.89
CA ARG A 270 -8.47 -17.31 -11.14
C ARG A 270 -9.07 -16.49 -12.27
N TYR A 271 -8.21 -15.80 -13.01
CA TYR A 271 -8.58 -15.18 -14.27
C TYR A 271 -8.21 -16.12 -15.40
N HIS A 272 -9.17 -16.43 -16.26
CA HIS A 272 -8.98 -17.19 -17.49
C HIS A 272 -9.36 -16.33 -18.68
N THR A 273 -8.35 -15.92 -19.45
CA THR A 273 -8.57 -15.26 -20.74
C THR A 273 -8.38 -16.29 -21.84
N LYS A 274 -9.49 -16.62 -22.50
CA LYS A 274 -9.56 -17.42 -23.72
C LYS A 274 -9.93 -16.49 -24.87
N LYS A 275 -9.60 -16.88 -26.11
CA LYS A 275 -9.99 -16.12 -27.32
C LYS A 275 -11.51 -15.92 -27.34
N ASN A 276 -11.95 -14.71 -26.99
CA ASN A 276 -13.34 -14.25 -26.87
C ASN A 276 -14.11 -14.67 -25.61
N GLU A 277 -13.45 -15.09 -24.53
CA GLU A 277 -14.07 -15.38 -23.22
C GLU A 277 -13.12 -14.97 -22.08
N ASP A 278 -13.50 -13.97 -21.29
CA ASP A 278 -12.84 -13.62 -20.01
C ASP A 278 -13.71 -14.14 -18.87
N LEU A 279 -13.26 -15.22 -18.23
CA LEU A 279 -13.92 -15.81 -17.07
C LEU A 279 -13.10 -15.54 -15.81
N SER A 280 -13.78 -15.10 -14.76
CA SER A 280 -13.20 -14.93 -13.44
C SER A 280 -13.90 -15.88 -12.47
N ASP A 281 -13.11 -16.79 -11.92
CA ASP A 281 -13.57 -17.78 -10.95
C ASP A 281 -12.91 -17.51 -9.60
N ILE A 282 -13.67 -17.60 -8.53
CA ILE A 282 -13.16 -17.50 -7.18
C ILE A 282 -13.22 -18.89 -6.57
N PHE A 283 -12.11 -19.33 -6.00
CA PHE A 283 -11.97 -20.61 -5.31
C PHE A 283 -11.75 -20.35 -3.84
N ILE A 284 -12.46 -21.11 -3.00
CA ILE A 284 -12.24 -21.12 -1.55
C ILE A 284 -11.67 -22.47 -1.19
N TYR A 285 -10.49 -22.48 -0.60
CA TYR A 285 -9.81 -23.67 -0.11
C TYR A 285 -9.79 -23.69 1.41
N ASP A 286 -9.98 -24.87 1.98
CA ASP A 286 -9.71 -25.15 3.39
C ASP A 286 -8.19 -25.19 3.62
N LEU A 287 -7.70 -24.43 4.60
CA LEU A 287 -6.27 -24.38 4.90
C LEU A 287 -5.74 -25.64 5.59
N LYS A 288 -6.59 -26.44 6.23
CA LYS A 288 -6.14 -27.64 6.98
C LYS A 288 -5.76 -28.76 6.04
N ASN A 289 -6.52 -28.96 4.97
CA ASN A 289 -6.36 -30.11 4.08
C ASN A 289 -6.20 -29.75 2.59
N GLY A 290 -6.36 -28.47 2.21
CA GLY A 290 -6.29 -28.03 0.82
C GLY A 290 -7.52 -28.39 0.00
N GLU A 291 -8.61 -28.83 0.62
CA GLU A 291 -9.83 -29.16 -0.09
C GLU A 291 -10.50 -27.90 -0.62
N GLN A 292 -10.87 -27.89 -1.90
CA GLN A 292 -11.68 -26.83 -2.46
C GLN A 292 -13.10 -26.94 -1.90
N LYS A 293 -13.47 -26.05 -0.98
CA LYS A 293 -14.81 -26.01 -0.39
C LYS A 293 -15.85 -25.53 -1.40
N ARG A 294 -15.52 -24.49 -2.17
CA ARG A 294 -16.45 -23.78 -3.05
C ARG A 294 -15.75 -23.14 -4.24
N SER A 295 -16.53 -22.83 -5.27
CA SER A 295 -16.12 -21.95 -6.35
C SER A 295 -17.29 -21.15 -6.89
N PHE A 296 -17.06 -19.88 -7.19
CA PHE A 296 -18.05 -18.99 -7.79
C PHE A 296 -17.50 -18.42 -9.09
N SER A 297 -18.29 -18.46 -10.15
CA SER A 297 -17.95 -17.79 -11.40
C SER A 297 -18.71 -16.47 -11.50
N TYR A 298 -18.02 -15.41 -11.89
CA TYR A 298 -18.68 -14.17 -12.30
C TYR A 298 -18.17 -13.75 -13.67
N ASN A 299 -19.12 -13.39 -14.52
CA ASN A 299 -18.79 -13.01 -15.88
C ASN A 299 -18.31 -11.56 -15.91
N THR A 300 -17.07 -11.40 -16.33
CA THR A 300 -16.49 -10.17 -16.82
C THR A 300 -16.77 -10.10 -18.32
N ASN A 301 -17.92 -9.54 -18.71
CA ASN A 301 -18.35 -9.46 -20.12
C ASN A 301 -17.18 -9.09 -21.06
N ASN A 302 -16.98 -9.87 -22.12
CA ASN A 302 -15.79 -9.89 -23.00
C ASN A 302 -15.36 -8.56 -23.63
N ASP A 303 -16.24 -7.56 -23.64
CA ASP A 303 -15.93 -6.23 -24.19
C ASP A 303 -15.19 -5.33 -23.19
N TYR A 304 -15.05 -5.78 -21.94
CA TYR A 304 -14.57 -4.96 -20.86
C TYR A 304 -13.39 -5.57 -20.10
N ARG A 305 -12.36 -4.76 -19.85
CA ARG A 305 -11.31 -5.11 -18.88
C ARG A 305 -11.75 -4.68 -17.49
N TYR A 306 -11.46 -5.53 -16.51
CA TYR A 306 -11.82 -5.29 -15.12
C TYR A 306 -10.60 -5.21 -14.23
N LYS A 307 -10.59 -4.20 -13.36
CA LYS A 307 -9.84 -4.22 -12.12
C LYS A 307 -10.84 -4.43 -11.00
N ASP A 308 -10.63 -5.50 -10.25
CA ASP A 308 -11.51 -5.91 -9.17
C ASP A 308 -10.98 -5.45 -7.82
N TYR A 309 -11.93 -5.15 -6.95
CA TYR A 309 -11.75 -4.68 -5.59
C TYR A 309 -12.63 -5.53 -4.68
N PHE A 310 -12.10 -5.98 -3.56
CA PHE A 310 -12.71 -7.04 -2.77
C PHE A 310 -12.81 -6.63 -1.31
N ASN A 311 -13.93 -6.98 -0.68
CA ASN A 311 -14.13 -6.88 0.75
C ASN A 311 -14.79 -8.17 1.26
N LEU A 312 -14.26 -8.74 2.35
CA LEU A 312 -14.86 -9.89 3.00
C LEU A 312 -15.24 -9.50 4.42
N GLU A 313 -16.54 -9.45 4.68
CA GLU A 313 -17.06 -9.11 6.01
C GLU A 313 -18.22 -10.06 6.35
N ASN A 314 -18.20 -10.67 7.55
CA ASN A 314 -19.28 -11.53 8.03
C ASN A 314 -19.72 -12.57 6.98
N GLU A 315 -18.77 -13.31 6.40
CA GLU A 315 -19.01 -14.34 5.38
C GLU A 315 -19.56 -13.81 4.04
N ARG A 316 -19.55 -12.48 3.84
CA ARG A 316 -20.00 -11.86 2.60
C ARG A 316 -18.81 -11.31 1.84
N LEU A 317 -18.52 -11.95 0.71
CA LEU A 317 -17.55 -11.45 -0.24
C LEU A 317 -18.23 -10.46 -1.17
N THR A 318 -17.78 -9.21 -1.12
CA THR A 318 -18.22 -8.13 -1.99
C THR A 318 -17.14 -7.83 -3.01
N ILE A 319 -17.52 -7.70 -4.28
CA ILE A 319 -16.64 -7.48 -5.41
C ILE A 319 -17.13 -6.26 -6.18
N LEU A 320 -16.28 -5.24 -6.23
CA LEU A 320 -16.47 -4.06 -7.06
C LEU A 320 -15.51 -4.15 -8.25
N SER A 321 -16.06 -4.32 -9.45
CA SER A 321 -15.30 -4.50 -10.69
C SER A 321 -15.42 -3.26 -11.57
N SER A 322 -14.30 -2.61 -11.87
CA SER A 322 -14.30 -1.49 -12.81
C SER A 322 -14.60 -1.95 -14.24
N VAL A 323 -15.49 -1.26 -14.97
CA VAL A 323 -15.89 -1.65 -16.34
C VAL A 323 -15.18 -0.77 -17.35
N ILE A 324 -14.32 -1.33 -18.21
CA ILE A 324 -13.48 -0.56 -19.15
C ILE A 324 -13.64 -1.04 -20.58
N SER A 325 -14.09 -0.20 -21.53
CA SER A 325 -14.11 -0.54 -22.97
C SER A 325 -13.01 0.20 -23.72
N GLY A 326 -12.07 -0.55 -24.32
CA GLY A 326 -10.88 0.03 -24.92
C GLY A 326 -10.08 0.82 -23.88
N TYR A 327 -10.04 2.16 -24.03
CA TYR A 327 -9.38 3.07 -23.10
C TYR A 327 -10.36 3.83 -22.19
N TYR A 328 -11.65 3.50 -22.23
CA TYR A 328 -12.69 4.24 -21.53
C TYR A 328 -13.21 3.49 -20.32
N PHE A 329 -13.13 4.13 -19.16
CA PHE A 329 -13.77 3.66 -17.93
C PHE A 329 -15.25 4.05 -17.97
N LEU A 330 -16.15 3.07 -17.83
CA LEU A 330 -17.59 3.22 -18.07
C LEU A 330 -18.47 3.13 -16.81
N GLY A 331 -17.91 2.66 -15.70
CA GLY A 331 -18.63 2.50 -14.44
C GLY A 331 -18.18 1.24 -13.71
N PHE A 332 -19.10 0.62 -12.97
CA PHE A 332 -18.81 -0.49 -12.07
C PHE A 332 -19.81 -1.63 -12.23
N ASN A 333 -19.34 -2.85 -12.00
CA ASN A 333 -20.20 -3.98 -11.67
C ASN A 333 -19.97 -4.30 -10.20
N PHE A 334 -21.06 -4.58 -9.50
CA PHE A 334 -21.07 -4.98 -8.11
C PHE A 334 -21.56 -6.41 -8.02
N ASN A 335 -20.87 -7.24 -7.25
CA ASN A 335 -21.30 -8.59 -6.96
C ASN A 335 -21.12 -8.86 -5.47
N LYS A 336 -22.08 -9.52 -4.87
CA LYS A 336 -22.02 -9.97 -3.48
C LYS A 336 -22.32 -11.45 -3.43
N PHE A 337 -21.47 -12.18 -2.72
CA PHE A 337 -21.55 -13.62 -2.53
C PHE A 337 -21.58 -13.91 -1.04
N ASN A 338 -22.42 -14.85 -0.63
CA ASN A 338 -22.23 -15.51 0.66
C ASN A 338 -21.23 -16.64 0.44
N ILE A 339 -20.09 -16.63 1.15
CA ILE A 339 -19.05 -17.63 0.95
C ILE A 339 -19.43 -19.02 1.49
N GLU A 340 -20.44 -19.10 2.37
CA GLU A 340 -20.98 -20.34 2.93
C GLU A 340 -22.18 -20.88 2.14
N ASN A 341 -22.99 -20.00 1.56
CA ASN A 341 -24.24 -20.36 0.87
C ASN A 341 -24.18 -20.05 -0.63
N ASP A 342 -24.28 -21.10 -1.46
CA ASP A 342 -23.96 -21.12 -2.90
C ASP A 342 -24.86 -20.23 -3.77
N ASP A 343 -26.10 -19.96 -3.33
CA ASP A 343 -27.14 -19.45 -4.24
C ASP A 343 -27.43 -17.93 -4.16
N SER A 344 -26.93 -17.21 -3.15
CA SER A 344 -27.25 -15.78 -3.01
C SER A 344 -26.21 -14.91 -3.72
N ARG A 345 -26.35 -14.76 -5.04
CA ARG A 345 -25.65 -13.73 -5.80
C ARG A 345 -26.53 -12.50 -5.96
N GLU A 346 -26.15 -11.41 -5.32
CA GLU A 346 -26.66 -10.08 -5.65
C GLU A 346 -25.69 -9.46 -6.66
N SER A 347 -26.20 -8.98 -7.79
CA SER A 347 -25.38 -8.31 -8.78
C SER A 347 -26.07 -7.05 -9.27
N GLU A 348 -25.32 -5.97 -9.24
CA GLU A 348 -25.79 -4.66 -9.67
C GLU A 348 -24.78 -4.04 -10.61
N THR A 349 -25.26 -3.11 -11.43
CA THR A 349 -24.46 -2.48 -12.46
C THR A 349 -24.68 -0.99 -12.43
N PHE A 350 -23.58 -0.25 -12.32
CA PHE A 350 -23.57 1.20 -12.42
C PHE A 350 -22.81 1.63 -13.67
N ARG A 351 -23.41 2.53 -14.43
CA ARG A 351 -22.78 3.20 -15.57
C ARG A 351 -22.76 4.70 -15.32
N TRP A 352 -21.80 5.40 -15.92
CA TRP A 352 -21.67 6.84 -15.70
C TRP A 352 -22.91 7.64 -16.05
N GLU A 353 -23.70 7.18 -17.01
CA GLU A 353 -24.98 7.81 -17.37
C GLU A 353 -26.02 7.77 -16.24
N ASP A 354 -25.92 6.82 -15.31
CA ASP A 354 -26.80 6.75 -14.13
C ASP A 354 -26.53 7.90 -13.16
N ALA A 355 -25.30 8.46 -13.17
CA ALA A 355 -24.94 9.64 -12.37
C ALA A 355 -25.35 10.98 -13.01
N SER A 356 -25.96 10.98 -14.21
CA SER A 356 -26.36 12.21 -14.91
C SER A 356 -27.35 13.09 -14.14
N LYS A 357 -28.07 12.52 -13.17
CA LYS A 357 -28.97 13.25 -12.27
C LYS A 357 -28.22 14.09 -11.22
N PHE A 358 -26.98 13.73 -10.91
CA PHE A 358 -26.18 14.35 -9.85
C PHE A 358 -25.06 15.24 -10.41
N ILE A 359 -24.47 14.85 -11.55
CA ILE A 359 -23.38 15.58 -12.20
C ILE A 359 -23.52 15.56 -13.72
N GLU A 360 -22.99 16.56 -14.41
CA GLU A 360 -22.90 16.54 -15.88
C GLU A 360 -21.82 15.54 -16.32
N ILE A 361 -22.24 14.38 -16.82
CA ILE A 361 -21.35 13.29 -17.21
C ILE A 361 -21.88 12.53 -18.43
N LYS A 362 -20.96 12.08 -19.29
CA LYS A 362 -21.26 11.22 -20.45
C LYS A 362 -20.92 9.75 -20.16
N ARG A 363 -21.47 8.85 -20.97
CA ARG A 363 -21.28 7.39 -20.87
C ARG A 363 -19.82 6.92 -20.70
N ASN A 364 -18.85 7.61 -21.29
CA ASN A 364 -17.42 7.28 -21.18
C ASN A 364 -16.68 8.01 -20.04
N GLY A 365 -17.43 8.49 -19.05
CA GLY A 365 -16.92 9.22 -17.90
C GLY A 365 -16.43 10.63 -18.22
N LEU A 366 -16.74 11.15 -19.40
CA LEU A 366 -16.37 12.51 -19.81
C LEU A 366 -17.21 13.53 -19.04
N VAL A 367 -16.53 14.48 -18.43
CA VAL A 367 -17.10 15.63 -17.72
C VAL A 367 -16.62 16.92 -18.39
N GLU A 368 -16.84 18.07 -17.78
CA GLU A 368 -16.54 19.38 -18.37
C GLU A 368 -15.08 19.52 -18.82
N ASN A 369 -14.83 20.42 -19.79
CA ASN A 369 -13.48 20.74 -20.29
C ASN A 369 -12.67 19.56 -20.85
N GLY A 370 -13.37 18.51 -21.32
CA GLY A 370 -12.76 17.30 -21.88
C GLY A 370 -12.01 16.46 -20.84
N LEU A 371 -12.31 16.64 -19.55
CA LEU A 371 -11.81 15.82 -18.46
C LEU A 371 -12.60 14.51 -18.40
N ARG A 372 -12.04 13.50 -17.72
CA ARG A 372 -12.71 12.24 -17.39
C ARG A 372 -12.61 11.96 -15.90
N LEU A 373 -13.44 11.07 -15.38
CA LEU A 373 -13.28 10.57 -14.03
C LEU A 373 -12.26 9.42 -13.98
N ARG A 374 -11.33 9.51 -13.04
CA ARG A 374 -10.42 8.44 -12.65
C ARG A 374 -10.75 7.99 -11.25
N LEU A 375 -10.88 6.69 -11.05
CA LEU A 375 -11.02 6.09 -9.73
C LEU A 375 -9.75 6.30 -8.89
N LEU A 376 -9.93 6.81 -7.67
CA LEU A 376 -8.87 6.95 -6.68
C LEU A 376 -8.99 5.92 -5.57
N ASN A 377 -10.17 5.84 -4.94
CA ASN A 377 -10.42 4.89 -3.86
C ASN A 377 -11.89 4.50 -3.75
N TYR A 378 -12.18 3.50 -2.93
CA TYR A 378 -13.51 3.05 -2.55
C TYR A 378 -13.54 2.77 -1.04
N PHE A 379 -14.74 2.74 -0.47
CA PHE A 379 -14.98 2.61 0.96
C PHE A 379 -16.16 1.67 1.18
N PHE A 380 -15.98 0.65 2.01
CA PHE A 380 -17.08 -0.23 2.43
C PHE A 380 -17.47 0.14 3.85
N LEU A 381 -18.49 1.00 3.99
CA LEU A 381 -18.86 1.54 5.29
C LEU A 381 -19.53 0.46 6.15
N LYS A 382 -19.38 0.55 7.48
CA LYS A 382 -19.94 -0.42 8.44
C LYS A 382 -21.48 -0.57 8.36
N ASN A 383 -22.18 0.44 7.85
CA ASN A 383 -23.63 0.39 7.64
C ASN A 383 -24.01 -0.34 6.31
N GLY A 384 -23.02 -0.79 5.54
CA GLY A 384 -23.15 -1.46 4.25
C GLY A 384 -23.07 -0.52 3.04
N ASP A 385 -23.12 0.80 3.24
CA ASP A 385 -23.03 1.78 2.15
C ASP A 385 -21.63 1.78 1.52
N ILE A 386 -21.54 2.24 0.27
CA ILE A 386 -20.32 2.19 -0.51
C ILE A 386 -19.97 3.57 -1.02
N GLY A 387 -18.81 4.08 -0.61
CA GLY A 387 -18.26 5.33 -1.12
C GLY A 387 -17.29 5.07 -2.27
N ILE A 388 -17.34 5.87 -3.33
CA ILE A 388 -16.39 5.81 -4.45
C ILE A 388 -15.82 7.20 -4.69
N LEU A 389 -14.51 7.37 -4.46
CA LEU A 389 -13.78 8.60 -4.72
C LEU A 389 -13.16 8.56 -6.12
N THR A 390 -13.48 9.58 -6.91
CA THR A 390 -12.88 9.82 -8.22
C THR A 390 -12.25 11.20 -8.32
N GLU A 391 -11.39 11.39 -9.32
CA GLU A 391 -10.79 12.68 -9.65
C GLU A 391 -11.01 13.00 -11.13
N LYS A 392 -11.37 14.24 -11.41
CA LYS A 392 -11.42 14.76 -12.79
C LYS A 392 -10.00 14.89 -13.33
N TYR A 393 -9.70 14.19 -14.41
CA TYR A 393 -8.35 14.16 -15.01
C TYR A 393 -8.36 14.21 -16.55
N LYS A 394 -7.25 14.67 -17.15
CA LYS A 394 -6.92 14.44 -18.56
C LYS A 394 -5.42 14.38 -18.79
N THR A 395 -5.01 13.57 -19.76
CA THR A 395 -3.63 13.50 -20.22
C THR A 395 -3.46 14.34 -21.49
N LYS A 396 -2.53 15.30 -21.47
CA LYS A 396 -2.16 16.09 -22.64
C LYS A 396 -1.25 15.30 -23.60
N PRO A 397 -1.17 15.68 -24.89
CA PRO A 397 -0.28 15.03 -25.85
C PRO A 397 1.20 14.98 -25.43
N ASN A 398 1.65 15.93 -24.62
CA ASN A 398 3.01 15.95 -24.07
C ASN A 398 3.19 15.10 -22.80
N GLY A 399 2.23 14.23 -22.48
CA GLY A 399 2.26 13.36 -21.30
C GLY A 399 1.88 14.04 -19.98
N LYS A 400 1.66 15.37 -19.95
CA LYS A 400 1.23 16.05 -18.72
C LYS A 400 -0.19 15.64 -18.34
N ILE A 401 -0.36 15.19 -17.11
CA ILE A 401 -1.63 14.92 -16.47
C ILE A 401 -2.13 16.22 -15.84
N ILE A 402 -3.38 16.56 -16.11
CA ILE A 402 -4.10 17.66 -15.50
C ILE A 402 -5.19 17.07 -14.64
N THR A 403 -5.29 17.50 -13.39
CA THR A 403 -6.37 17.11 -12.48
C THR A 403 -7.03 18.35 -11.88
N THR A 404 -8.30 18.21 -11.50
CA THR A 404 -9.12 19.25 -10.86
C THR A 404 -9.94 18.59 -9.74
N ASP A 405 -11.17 19.04 -9.49
CA ASP A 405 -12.07 18.55 -8.45
C ASP A 405 -12.11 17.02 -8.28
N TYR A 406 -12.35 16.60 -7.04
CA TYR A 406 -12.81 15.25 -6.76
C TYR A 406 -14.32 15.15 -6.94
N VAL A 407 -14.77 13.95 -7.27
CA VAL A 407 -16.19 13.61 -7.26
C VAL A 407 -16.35 12.33 -6.45
N PHE A 408 -17.14 12.41 -5.40
CA PHE A 408 -17.39 11.32 -4.47
C PHE A 408 -18.82 10.84 -4.63
N PHE A 409 -18.98 9.58 -4.99
CA PHE A 409 -20.27 8.93 -5.21
C PHE A 409 -20.61 8.07 -4.00
N MET A 410 -21.84 8.18 -3.53
CA MET A 410 -22.37 7.36 -2.44
C MET A 410 -23.42 6.42 -2.97
N PHE A 411 -23.22 5.14 -2.71
CA PHE A 411 -24.15 4.07 -3.01
C PHE A 411 -24.70 3.52 -1.71
N ASP A 412 -25.97 3.13 -1.71
CA ASP A 412 -26.53 2.37 -0.61
C ASP A 412 -25.97 0.92 -0.57
N LYS A 413 -26.31 0.18 0.47
CA LYS A 413 -25.96 -1.25 0.64
C LYS A 413 -26.40 -2.18 -0.49
N ASP A 414 -27.35 -1.74 -1.33
CA ASP A 414 -27.85 -2.46 -2.50
C ASP A 414 -27.20 -1.92 -3.79
N PHE A 415 -26.12 -1.16 -3.66
CA PHE A 415 -25.34 -0.56 -4.74
C PHE A 415 -26.13 0.39 -5.65
N LYS A 416 -27.16 1.06 -5.13
CA LYS A 416 -27.88 2.12 -5.85
C LYS A 416 -27.27 3.47 -5.51
N LEU A 417 -27.00 4.27 -6.54
CA LEU A 417 -26.44 5.61 -6.37
C LEU A 417 -27.44 6.50 -5.61
N ALA A 418 -27.06 6.90 -4.40
CA ALA A 418 -27.84 7.73 -3.50
C ALA A 418 -27.48 9.22 -3.61
N ASP A 419 -26.18 9.54 -3.73
CA ASP A 419 -25.69 10.92 -3.82
C ASP A 419 -24.37 11.01 -4.60
N ALA A 420 -24.06 12.21 -5.12
CA ALA A 420 -22.72 12.54 -5.62
C ALA A 420 -22.32 13.96 -5.23
N SER A 421 -21.16 14.10 -4.60
CA SER A 421 -20.63 15.37 -4.13
C SER A 421 -19.35 15.76 -4.86
N ILE A 422 -19.25 17.04 -5.26
CA ILE A 422 -18.08 17.61 -5.91
C ILE A 422 -17.25 18.36 -4.86
N ILE A 423 -15.97 17.99 -4.75
CA ILE A 423 -15.02 18.64 -3.84
C ILE A 423 -14.05 19.46 -4.68
N VAL A 424 -14.23 20.78 -4.64
CA VAL A 424 -13.47 21.72 -5.47
C VAL A 424 -12.02 21.81 -4.99
N LYS A 425 -11.07 21.67 -5.92
CA LYS A 425 -9.65 21.90 -5.66
C LYS A 425 -8.97 22.64 -6.80
N ASP A 426 -7.82 23.24 -6.51
CA ASP A 426 -7.04 23.92 -7.53
C ASP A 426 -6.52 22.94 -8.59
N LYS A 427 -6.37 23.46 -9.80
CA LYS A 427 -5.92 22.68 -10.94
C LYS A 427 -4.45 22.32 -10.82
N SER A 428 -4.18 21.03 -10.74
CA SER A 428 -2.85 20.44 -10.75
C SER A 428 -2.37 20.09 -12.17
N LYS A 429 -1.06 20.20 -12.41
CA LYS A 429 -0.41 19.84 -13.68
C LYS A 429 0.91 19.13 -13.38
N THR A 430 1.04 17.88 -13.78
CA THR A 430 2.19 17.05 -13.41
C THR A 430 2.49 15.98 -14.47
N TYR A 431 3.66 15.37 -14.40
CA TYR A 431 3.97 14.15 -15.15
C TYR A 431 3.70 12.88 -14.33
N SER A 432 3.36 13.02 -13.04
CA SER A 432 3.02 11.90 -12.15
C SER A 432 1.50 11.71 -12.08
N SER A 433 1.03 10.48 -12.01
CA SER A 433 -0.41 10.20 -12.03
C SER A 433 -1.11 10.51 -10.72
N ASN A 434 -0.51 10.28 -9.55
CA ASN A 434 -1.22 10.37 -8.26
C ASN A 434 -0.48 11.33 -7.32
N ILE A 435 -0.70 12.64 -7.49
CA ILE A 435 -0.02 13.63 -6.66
C ILE A 435 -0.90 14.23 -5.58
N ASP A 436 -2.22 14.33 -5.77
CA ASP A 436 -3.04 15.13 -4.87
C ASP A 436 -3.67 14.26 -3.76
N TYR A 437 -4.28 13.12 -4.09
CA TYR A 437 -4.75 12.16 -3.06
C TYR A 437 -3.57 11.56 -2.28
N LEU A 438 -3.71 11.49 -0.96
CA LEU A 438 -2.67 10.99 -0.06
C LEU A 438 -3.05 9.61 0.51
N PHE A 439 -4.10 9.56 1.32
CA PHE A 439 -4.63 8.36 1.96
C PHE A 439 -6.04 8.63 2.48
N SER A 440 -6.67 7.61 3.05
CA SER A 440 -8.00 7.73 3.67
C SER A 440 -8.14 6.78 4.85
N GLN A 441 -9.17 7.00 5.64
CA GLN A 441 -9.52 6.24 6.84
C GLN A 441 -10.98 5.85 6.76
N GLU A 442 -11.28 4.60 7.06
CA GLU A 442 -12.62 4.22 7.47
C GLU A 442 -12.74 4.46 8.97
N VAL A 443 -13.83 5.09 9.39
CA VAL A 443 -14.11 5.45 10.78
C VAL A 443 -15.54 5.04 11.11
N ASP A 444 -15.86 5.00 12.40
CA ASP A 444 -17.24 4.75 12.81
C ASP A 444 -18.20 5.78 12.18
N GLY A 445 -19.26 5.29 11.54
CA GLY A 445 -20.23 6.11 10.81
C GLY A 445 -19.76 6.65 9.44
N GLY A 446 -18.54 6.35 8.96
CA GLY A 446 -18.14 6.86 7.65
C GLY A 446 -16.66 6.78 7.24
N SER A 447 -16.17 7.80 6.54
CA SER A 447 -14.80 7.85 6.01
C SER A 447 -14.19 9.25 6.06
N ILE A 448 -12.85 9.29 6.14
CA ILE A 448 -12.05 10.52 6.10
C ILE A 448 -11.03 10.42 4.96
N ILE A 449 -10.96 11.43 4.11
CA ILE A 449 -10.12 11.45 2.91
C ILE A 449 -9.12 12.60 3.04
N PHE A 450 -7.84 12.28 2.84
CA PHE A 450 -6.75 13.23 2.92
C PHE A 450 -6.15 13.47 1.53
N TYR A 451 -5.99 14.74 1.19
CA TYR A 451 -5.35 15.14 -0.06
C TYR A 451 -4.48 16.37 0.15
N ARG A 452 -3.52 16.61 -0.75
CA ARG A 452 -2.81 17.88 -0.84
C ARG A 452 -3.24 18.67 -2.05
N ASP A 453 -3.18 19.98 -1.94
CA ASP A 453 -3.45 20.91 -3.03
C ASP A 453 -2.48 22.09 -3.00
N TYR A 454 -2.02 22.54 -4.17
CA TYR A 454 -1.13 23.69 -4.30
C TYR A 454 -1.95 24.95 -4.56
N LYS A 455 -2.62 25.37 -3.50
CA LYS A 455 -3.70 26.36 -3.53
C LYS A 455 -3.14 27.76 -3.66
N LYS A 456 -3.73 28.55 -4.56
CA LYS A 456 -3.42 29.97 -4.73
C LYS A 456 -4.21 30.83 -3.75
N ASP A 457 -3.52 31.64 -2.97
CA ASP A 457 -4.16 32.62 -2.09
C ASP A 457 -4.92 33.66 -2.92
N ALA A 458 -6.14 33.98 -2.49
CA ALA A 458 -7.01 34.89 -3.23
C ALA A 458 -6.50 36.33 -3.21
N VAL A 459 -5.82 36.73 -2.13
CA VAL A 459 -5.32 38.08 -1.86
C VAL A 459 -3.88 38.23 -2.33
N THR A 460 -2.94 37.47 -1.76
CA THR A 460 -1.50 37.62 -2.03
C THR A 460 -1.09 37.05 -3.38
N LYS A 461 -1.90 36.17 -3.95
CA LYS A 461 -1.61 35.39 -5.17
C LYS A 461 -0.48 34.38 -5.03
N ASP A 462 0.10 34.24 -3.84
CA ASP A 462 1.08 33.22 -3.53
C ASP A 462 0.44 31.84 -3.56
N ARG A 463 1.27 30.81 -3.71
CA ARG A 463 0.80 29.43 -3.69
C ARG A 463 1.46 28.70 -2.54
N ASN A 464 0.64 27.99 -1.78
CA ASN A 464 1.10 27.18 -0.66
C ASN A 464 0.47 25.80 -0.75
N TRP A 465 1.19 24.79 -0.29
CA TRP A 465 0.60 23.47 -0.15
C TRP A 465 -0.31 23.45 1.08
N ILE A 466 -1.51 22.93 0.89
CA ILE A 466 -2.47 22.65 1.95
C ILE A 466 -2.76 21.16 1.99
N LEU A 467 -3.09 20.64 3.16
CA LEU A 467 -3.75 19.38 3.40
C LEU A 467 -5.25 19.64 3.45
N GLY A 468 -6.00 19.09 2.51
CA GLY A 468 -7.46 19.03 2.57
C GLY A 468 -7.90 17.72 3.23
N ILE A 469 -8.90 17.83 4.09
CA ILE A 469 -9.48 16.75 4.89
C ILE A 469 -10.97 16.76 4.61
N ILE A 470 -11.46 15.76 3.90
CA ILE A 470 -12.89 15.56 3.66
C ILE A 470 -13.38 14.51 4.64
N THR A 471 -14.48 14.79 5.33
CA THR A 471 -15.18 13.82 6.16
C THR A 471 -16.50 13.48 5.49
N TYR A 472 -16.89 12.22 5.51
CA TYR A 472 -18.25 11.79 5.20
C TYR A 472 -18.71 10.92 6.35
N ILE A 473 -19.55 11.45 7.23
CA ILE A 473 -20.00 10.79 8.45
C ILE A 473 -21.52 10.87 8.53
N ASP A 474 -22.18 9.75 8.76
CA ASP A 474 -23.64 9.65 8.90
C ASP A 474 -24.39 10.40 7.78
N GLY A 475 -23.92 10.24 6.54
CA GLY A 475 -24.53 10.86 5.37
C GLY A 475 -24.14 12.31 5.10
N LYS A 476 -23.25 12.92 5.90
CA LYS A 476 -22.91 14.35 5.83
C LYS A 476 -21.46 14.58 5.44
N PHE A 477 -21.24 15.47 4.48
CA PHE A 477 -19.91 15.92 4.11
C PHE A 477 -19.42 17.06 5.02
N GLY A 478 -18.19 16.94 5.47
CA GLY A 478 -17.38 18.01 6.02
C GLY A 478 -16.12 18.23 5.18
N HIS A 479 -15.59 19.44 5.22
CA HIS A 479 -14.32 19.77 4.55
C HIS A 479 -13.53 20.77 5.38
N GLN A 480 -12.27 20.44 5.65
CA GLN A 480 -11.32 21.27 6.39
C GLN A 480 -10.00 21.33 5.62
N THR A 481 -9.24 22.41 5.82
CA THR A 481 -7.91 22.55 5.22
C THR A 481 -6.89 23.04 6.24
N LEU A 482 -5.67 22.51 6.17
CA LEU A 482 -4.53 22.87 7.01
C LEU A 482 -3.33 23.25 6.11
N PRO A 483 -2.61 24.36 6.35
CA PRO A 483 -1.36 24.63 5.63
C PRO A 483 -0.29 23.60 6.00
N ILE A 484 0.44 23.08 5.00
CA ILE A 484 1.49 22.07 5.19
C ILE A 484 2.87 22.51 4.70
N THR A 485 3.02 23.76 4.28
CA THR A 485 4.32 24.34 3.92
C THR A 485 4.40 25.77 4.42
N SER A 486 5.58 26.16 4.90
CA SER A 486 5.98 27.52 5.19
C SER A 486 7.41 27.78 4.70
N GLU A 487 7.95 28.97 4.94
CA GLU A 487 9.36 29.28 4.63
C GLU A 487 10.35 28.42 5.44
N ASP A 488 9.95 27.96 6.62
CA ASP A 488 10.86 27.30 7.57
C ASP A 488 10.61 25.79 7.70
N TYR A 489 9.43 25.30 7.36
CA TYR A 489 9.08 23.89 7.53
C TYR A 489 8.17 23.35 6.43
N ASN A 490 8.26 22.03 6.24
CA ASN A 490 7.32 21.23 5.45
C ASN A 490 6.68 20.18 6.35
N ILE A 491 5.37 19.97 6.19
CA ILE A 491 4.61 18.97 6.92
C ILE A 491 4.27 17.82 5.98
N ILE A 492 4.63 16.61 6.38
CA ILE A 492 4.26 15.37 5.70
C ILE A 492 3.17 14.69 6.54
N PRO A 493 1.93 14.59 6.02
CA PRO A 493 0.88 13.86 6.70
C PRO A 493 1.06 12.35 6.51
N PHE A 494 0.71 11.59 7.55
CA PHE A 494 0.76 10.14 7.61
C PHE A 494 -0.56 9.60 8.17
N LEU A 495 -0.90 8.37 7.78
CA LEU A 495 -1.99 7.62 8.41
C LEU A 495 -1.71 7.47 9.91
N ALA A 496 -2.76 7.55 10.73
CA ALA A 496 -2.70 7.32 12.16
C ALA A 496 -3.85 6.43 12.62
N LYS A 497 -3.96 6.23 13.93
CA LYS A 497 -5.13 5.58 14.53
C LYS A 497 -6.42 6.26 14.09
N GLU A 498 -7.51 5.49 14.05
CA GLU A 498 -8.84 5.93 13.64
C GLU A 498 -9.20 7.33 14.16
N GLY A 499 -9.56 8.23 13.25
CA GLY A 499 -9.99 9.59 13.60
C GLY A 499 -8.88 10.58 13.91
N TYR A 500 -7.61 10.22 13.69
CA TYR A 500 -6.47 11.10 13.85
C TYR A 500 -5.65 11.19 12.57
N VAL A 501 -4.89 12.26 12.40
CA VAL A 501 -3.82 12.36 11.40
C VAL A 501 -2.49 12.57 12.11
N LEU A 502 -1.44 11.91 11.63
CA LEU A 502 -0.09 12.21 12.08
C LEU A 502 0.53 13.24 11.13
N LEU A 503 1.08 14.30 11.69
CA LEU A 503 1.80 15.33 10.95
C LEU A 503 3.27 15.30 11.36
N ALA A 504 4.15 15.04 10.39
CA ALA A 504 5.60 15.13 10.58
C ALA A 504 6.11 16.44 10.00
N GLU A 505 6.55 17.33 10.88
CA GLU A 505 7.11 18.64 10.57
C GLU A 505 8.63 18.51 10.43
N PHE A 506 9.14 18.80 9.23
CA PHE A 506 10.56 18.84 8.93
C PHE A 506 10.98 20.27 8.64
N ASN A 507 11.86 20.81 9.49
CA ASN A 507 12.43 22.12 9.31
C ASN A 507 13.58 22.07 8.31
N ALA A 508 13.55 22.94 7.31
CA ALA A 508 14.53 22.91 6.22
C ALA A 508 15.92 23.44 6.62
N LYS A 509 16.00 24.22 7.71
CA LYS A 509 17.23 24.91 8.15
C LYS A 509 17.84 24.26 9.39
N GLU A 510 17.02 23.80 10.33
CA GLU A 510 17.49 23.35 11.65
C GLU A 510 16.72 22.10 12.12
N GLU A 511 17.39 20.94 12.10
CA GLU A 511 16.81 19.64 12.50
C GLU A 511 16.23 19.61 13.91
N LYS A 512 16.73 20.46 14.82
CA LYS A 512 16.23 20.57 16.20
C LYS A 512 14.77 21.04 16.33
N TYR A 513 14.18 21.48 15.22
CA TYR A 513 12.76 21.84 15.17
C TYR A 513 11.91 20.78 14.48
N ASN A 514 12.48 19.62 14.10
CA ASN A 514 11.72 18.51 13.54
C ASN A 514 10.80 17.91 14.61
N LYS A 515 9.52 17.80 14.30
CA LYS A 515 8.49 17.34 15.26
C LYS A 515 7.51 16.41 14.58
N ILE A 516 6.93 15.53 15.36
CA ILE A 516 5.76 14.76 14.96
C ILE A 516 4.62 15.07 15.93
N ARG A 517 3.41 15.22 15.41
CA ARG A 517 2.21 15.46 16.23
C ARG A 517 1.02 14.68 15.70
N LEU A 518 0.24 14.14 16.63
CA LEU A 518 -1.08 13.58 16.35
C LEU A 518 -2.13 14.68 16.51
N GLU A 519 -2.97 14.84 15.50
CA GLU A 519 -4.12 15.74 15.52
C GLU A 519 -5.41 14.93 15.41
N LYS A 520 -6.36 15.18 16.31
CA LYS A 520 -7.69 14.60 16.23
C LYS A 520 -8.45 15.30 15.11
N ILE A 521 -9.07 14.52 14.23
CA ILE A 521 -9.98 15.05 13.22
C ILE A 521 -11.33 15.31 13.87
N ASN A 522 -11.88 16.50 13.64
CA ASN A 522 -13.26 16.80 14.02
C ASN A 522 -14.17 16.28 12.90
N TYR A 523 -14.87 15.18 13.16
CA TYR A 523 -15.79 14.55 12.23
C TYR A 523 -17.12 14.22 12.91
#